data_AF-A0A8A2VHN6-F1
#
_entry.id   AF-A0A8A2VHN6-F1
#
_cell.length_a   1.000
_cell.length_b   1.000
_cell.length_c   1.000
_cell.angle_alpha   90.00
_cell.angle_beta   90.00
_cell.angle_gamma   90.00
#
_symmetry.space_group_name_H-M   'P 1'
#
loop_
_entity.id
_entity.type
_entity.pdbx_description
1 polymer ?
#
loop_
_entity_poly.entity_id
_entity_poly.type
_entity_poly.pdbx_seq_one_letter_code
_entity_poly.pdbx_strand_id
1 'polypeptide(L)'
;MSSSTRDPEVVRVSQKGQATIPKSLREKFGIEAPGEVFIYEDEGRIVVEPIPSLDELGGIHADADRERGAVLDRTRELRAEEREREAERAARLRPGDEDE
;
A
#
# COMPACT_ATOMS: atom_id res chain seq x y z
N MET A 1 -29.79 -5.65 -13.59
CA MET A 1 -30.63 -5.81 -12.40
C MET A 1 -29.70 -5.79 -11.19
N SER A 2 -29.74 -4.71 -10.41
CA SER A 2 -28.87 -4.54 -9.23
C SER A 2 -29.52 -5.28 -8.06
N SER A 3 -28.99 -6.44 -7.69
CA SER A 3 -29.46 -7.17 -6.51
C SER A 3 -28.98 -6.43 -5.27
N SER A 4 -29.89 -5.74 -4.58
CA SER A 4 -29.64 -5.17 -3.27
C SER A 4 -29.32 -6.32 -2.31
N THR A 5 -28.06 -6.43 -1.87
CA THR A 5 -27.50 -7.48 -0.99
C THR A 5 -28.04 -7.43 0.47
N ARG A 6 -29.30 -7.06 0.69
CA ARG A 6 -29.87 -6.89 2.03
C ARG A 6 -30.53 -8.16 2.58
N ASP A 7 -30.74 -9.17 1.75
CA ASP A 7 -31.30 -10.45 2.19
C ASP A 7 -30.19 -11.43 2.58
N PRO A 8 -30.23 -12.01 3.80
CA PRO A 8 -29.24 -12.97 4.24
C PRO A 8 -29.31 -14.26 3.42
N GLU A 9 -28.17 -14.72 2.91
CA GLU A 9 -28.05 -16.01 2.22
C GLU A 9 -27.66 -17.10 3.24
N VAL A 10 -28.42 -18.19 3.30
CA VAL A 10 -28.12 -19.32 4.19
C VAL A 10 -27.04 -20.19 3.55
N VAL A 11 -25.85 -20.19 4.14
CA VAL A 11 -24.74 -21.06 3.74
C VAL A 11 -24.60 -22.23 4.71
N ARG A 12 -24.21 -23.41 4.19
CA ARG A 12 -23.89 -24.56 5.02
C ARG A 12 -22.47 -24.43 5.56
N VAL A 13 -22.31 -24.78 6.83
CA VAL A 13 -20.99 -24.93 7.46
C VAL A 13 -20.60 -26.41 7.41
N SER A 14 -19.39 -26.70 6.95
CA SER A 14 -18.86 -28.07 6.92
C SER A 14 -18.59 -28.58 8.34
N GLN A 15 -18.41 -29.90 8.50
CA GLN A 15 -18.01 -30.47 9.80
C GLN A 15 -16.67 -29.92 10.32
N LYS A 16 -15.84 -29.38 9.43
CA LYS A 16 -14.56 -28.73 9.77
C LYS A 16 -14.70 -27.24 10.06
N GLY A 17 -15.92 -26.71 10.10
CA GLY A 17 -16.17 -25.28 10.36
C GLY A 17 -15.99 -24.37 9.15
N GLN A 18 -15.94 -24.90 7.93
CA GLN A 18 -15.74 -24.07 6.73
C GLN A 18 -17.09 -23.57 6.20
N ALA A 19 -17.20 -22.27 5.92
CA ALA A 19 -18.30 -21.65 5.21
C ALA A 19 -17.79 -21.01 3.92
N THR A 20 -18.48 -21.24 2.81
CA THR A 20 -18.10 -20.67 1.51
C THR A 20 -18.73 -19.30 1.36
N ILE A 21 -17.92 -18.28 1.11
CA ILE A 21 -18.39 -16.93 0.75
C ILE A 21 -19.02 -16.99 -0.65
N PRO A 22 -20.31 -16.65 -0.84
CA PRO A 22 -20.97 -16.62 -2.15
C PRO A 22 -20.23 -15.75 -3.17
N LYS A 23 -20.28 -16.15 -4.45
CA LYS A 23 -19.55 -15.47 -5.55
C LYS A 23 -19.90 -13.98 -5.64
N SER A 24 -21.17 -13.64 -5.47
CA SER A 24 -21.67 -12.25 -5.48
C SER A 24 -21.02 -11.38 -4.41
N LEU A 25 -20.80 -11.91 -3.20
CA LEU A 25 -20.11 -11.19 -2.13
C LEU A 25 -18.61 -11.08 -2.42
N ARG A 26 -17.97 -12.16 -2.90
CA ARG A 26 -16.55 -12.11 -3.28
C ARG A 26 -16.26 -11.04 -4.32
N GLU A 27 -17.04 -11.00 -5.40
CA GLU A 27 -16.89 -10.01 -6.46
C GLU A 27 -17.13 -8.58 -5.96
N LYS A 28 -18.12 -8.40 -5.08
CA LYS A 28 -18.45 -7.08 -4.52
C LYS A 28 -17.36 -6.52 -3.61
N PHE A 29 -16.71 -7.39 -2.84
CA PHE A 29 -15.70 -7.00 -1.85
C PHE A 29 -14.26 -7.29 -2.32
N GLY A 30 -14.05 -7.65 -3.59
CA GLY A 30 -12.71 -7.89 -4.13
C GLY A 30 -11.98 -9.09 -3.50
N ILE A 31 -12.72 -10.08 -2.98
CA ILE A 31 -12.10 -11.25 -2.35
C ILE A 31 -11.74 -12.28 -3.42
N GLU A 32 -10.46 -12.38 -3.74
CA GLU A 32 -9.95 -13.38 -4.66
C GLU A 32 -9.88 -14.78 -4.02
N ALA A 33 -10.02 -15.81 -4.85
CA ALA A 33 -9.90 -17.20 -4.43
C ALA A 33 -8.96 -17.94 -5.39
N PRO A 34 -7.91 -18.64 -4.90
CA PRO A 34 -7.51 -18.74 -3.48
C PRO A 34 -6.98 -17.40 -2.92
N GLY A 35 -7.25 -17.12 -1.65
CA GLY A 35 -6.90 -15.87 -0.99
C GLY A 35 -7.14 -15.91 0.51
N GLU A 36 -6.84 -14.81 1.19
CA GLU A 36 -6.94 -14.65 2.65
C GLU A 36 -7.87 -13.48 3.01
N VAL A 37 -8.50 -13.57 4.19
CA VAL A 37 -9.43 -12.56 4.72
C VAL A 37 -9.21 -12.41 6.22
N PHE A 38 -9.47 -11.22 6.76
CA PHE A 38 -9.59 -11.04 8.20
C PHE A 38 -10.95 -11.58 8.67
N ILE A 39 -10.93 -12.29 9.79
CA ILE A 39 -12.13 -12.80 10.46
C ILE A 39 -12.05 -12.41 11.93
N TYR A 40 -13.01 -11.65 12.42
CA TYR A 40 -13.09 -11.21 13.81
C TYR A 40 -14.55 -11.02 14.26
N GLU A 41 -14.74 -10.88 15.58
CA GLU A 41 -16.04 -10.53 16.16
C GLU A 41 -16.18 -9.02 16.29
N ASP A 42 -17.32 -8.49 15.87
CA ASP A 42 -17.74 -7.11 16.14
C ASP A 42 -19.24 -7.08 16.43
N GLU A 43 -19.63 -6.43 17.53
CA GLU A 43 -21.02 -6.32 17.99
C GLU A 43 -21.82 -7.65 17.99
N GLY A 44 -21.17 -8.76 18.37
CA GLY A 44 -21.77 -10.10 18.39
C GLY A 44 -21.99 -10.72 17.01
N ARG A 45 -21.32 -10.21 15.97
CA ARG A 45 -21.35 -10.70 14.59
C ARG A 45 -19.96 -11.13 14.15
N ILE A 46 -19.90 -12.14 13.30
CA ILE A 46 -18.68 -12.49 12.59
C ILE A 46 -18.52 -11.53 11.41
N VAL A 47 -17.47 -10.73 11.43
CA VAL A 47 -17.08 -9.84 10.34
C VAL A 47 -16.01 -10.53 9.50
N VAL A 48 -16.15 -10.44 8.19
CA VAL A 48 -15.17 -10.92 7.21
C VAL A 48 -14.75 -9.75 6.33
N GLU A 49 -13.46 -9.43 6.32
CA GLU A 49 -12.91 -8.27 5.62
C GLU A 49 -11.77 -8.72 4.68
N PRO A 50 -11.71 -8.22 3.42
CA PRO A 50 -10.60 -8.52 2.52
C PRO A 50 -9.27 -8.01 3.10
N ILE A 51 -8.18 -8.74 2.86
CA ILE A 51 -6.84 -8.22 3.15
C ILE A 51 -6.47 -7.25 2.02
N PRO A 52 -6.15 -5.98 2.33
CA PRO A 52 -5.71 -5.03 1.31
C PRO A 52 -4.40 -5.51 0.68
N SER A 53 -4.32 -5.41 -0.64
CA SER A 53 -3.08 -5.67 -1.38
C SER A 53 -2.03 -4.60 -1.06
N LEU A 54 -0.74 -4.88 -1.30
CA LEU A 54 0.33 -3.88 -1.11
C LEU A 54 0.13 -2.63 -1.99
N ASP A 55 -0.55 -2.78 -3.12
CA ASP A 55 -0.89 -1.68 -4.02
C ASP A 55 -2.00 -0.78 -3.43
N GLU A 56 -2.93 -1.35 -2.64
CA GLU A 56 -4.00 -0.62 -1.93
C GLU A 56 -3.57 -0.10 -0.56
N LEU A 57 -2.68 -0.83 0.12
CA LEU A 57 -2.04 -0.46 1.38
C LEU A 57 -1.11 0.73 1.25
N GLY A 58 -0.99 1.24 0.03
CA GLY A 58 -0.47 2.51 -0.36
C GLY A 58 0.24 3.22 0.78
N GLY A 59 1.51 2.83 0.99
CA GLY A 59 2.34 3.50 1.98
C GLY A 59 2.37 5.00 1.71
N ILE A 60 3.08 5.75 2.54
CA ILE A 60 3.39 7.20 2.42
C ILE A 60 3.83 7.72 1.02
N HIS A 61 3.88 6.88 -0.02
CA HIS A 61 4.24 7.17 -1.41
C HIS A 61 3.17 6.76 -2.46
N ALA A 62 2.00 6.27 -2.07
CA ALA A 62 0.98 5.78 -2.99
C ALA A 62 -0.06 6.82 -3.40
N ASP A 63 0.41 7.99 -3.83
CA ASP A 63 -0.41 8.79 -4.72
C ASP A 63 -0.42 8.08 -6.08
N ALA A 64 -1.56 7.53 -6.47
CA ALA A 64 -1.77 6.84 -7.75
C ALA A 64 -1.44 7.73 -8.98
N ASP A 65 -1.37 9.04 -8.78
CA ASP A 65 -1.00 10.05 -9.78
C ASP A 65 0.51 10.34 -9.86
N ARG A 66 1.33 9.69 -9.03
CA ARG A 66 2.78 9.96 -9.03
C ARG A 66 3.48 9.09 -10.06
N GLU A 67 4.07 9.76 -11.06
CA GLU A 67 4.86 9.13 -12.10
C GLU A 67 5.94 8.23 -11.48
N ARG A 68 5.96 6.95 -11.90
CA ARG A 68 6.82 5.91 -11.32
C ARG A 68 8.29 6.34 -11.43
N GLY A 69 8.92 6.66 -10.30
CA GLY A 69 10.31 7.13 -10.27
C GLY A 69 10.49 8.60 -9.86
N ALA A 70 9.43 9.41 -9.82
CA ALA A 70 9.53 10.84 -9.47
C ALA A 70 10.16 11.09 -8.08
N VAL A 71 9.95 10.19 -7.11
CA VAL A 71 10.60 10.27 -5.78
C VAL A 71 12.11 9.99 -5.88
N LEU A 72 12.49 9.00 -6.69
CA LEU A 72 13.89 8.65 -6.91
C LEU A 72 14.64 9.78 -7.62
N ASP A 73 14.03 10.39 -8.64
CA ASP A 73 14.63 11.50 -9.38
C ASP A 73 14.78 12.73 -8.49
N ARG A 74 13.75 13.09 -7.71
CA ARG A 74 13.86 14.15 -6.70
C ARG A 74 14.98 13.90 -5.69
N THR A 75 15.14 12.66 -5.25
CA THR A 75 16.22 12.29 -4.30
C THR A 75 17.60 12.41 -4.96
N ARG A 76 17.72 12.09 -6.25
CA ARG A 76 18.97 12.25 -7.01
C ARG A 76 19.34 13.72 -7.19
N GLU A 77 18.37 14.57 -7.50
CA GLU A 77 18.54 16.02 -7.64
C GLU A 77 19.04 16.64 -6.33
N LEU A 78 18.36 16.38 -5.22
CA LEU A 78 18.75 16.89 -3.90
C LEU A 78 20.16 16.47 -3.50
N ARG A 79 20.55 15.22 -3.78
CA ARG A 79 21.91 14.73 -3.54
C ARG A 79 22.96 15.39 -4.45
N ALA A 80 22.58 15.76 -5.67
CA ALA A 80 23.49 16.45 -6.59
C ALA A 80 23.72 17.90 -6.11
N GLU A 81 22.66 18.59 -5.71
CA GLU A 81 22.76 19.94 -5.13
C GLU A 81 23.57 19.97 -3.84
N GLU A 82 23.38 18.99 -2.95
CA GLU A 82 24.20 18.92 -1.73
C GLU A 82 25.68 18.74 -2.05
N ARG A 83 26.02 17.84 -2.98
CA ARG A 83 27.42 17.64 -3.40
C ARG A 83 28.03 18.91 -3.98
N GLU A 84 27.28 19.68 -4.74
CA GLU A 84 27.75 20.95 -5.30
C GLU A 84 28.00 21.98 -4.20
N ARG A 85 27.08 22.12 -3.24
CA ARG A 85 27.25 23.01 -2.08
C ARG A 85 28.43 22.59 -1.21
N GLU A 86 28.63 21.29 -1.00
CA GLU A 86 29.78 20.76 -0.29
C GLU A 86 31.09 21.03 -1.03
N ALA A 87 31.12 20.86 -2.35
CA ALA A 87 32.29 21.16 -3.17
C ALA A 87 32.63 22.66 -3.16
N GLU A 88 31.64 23.54 -3.23
CA GLU A 88 31.83 24.99 -3.14
C GLU A 88 32.36 25.41 -1.76
N ARG A 89 31.79 24.84 -0.69
CA ARG A 89 32.29 25.04 0.69
C ARG A 89 33.72 24.54 0.83
N ALA A 90 34.02 23.35 0.32
CA ALA A 90 35.35 22.77 0.34
C ALA A 90 36.35 23.62 -0.46
N ALA A 91 35.96 24.17 -1.62
CA ALA A 91 36.79 25.05 -2.42
C ALA A 91 37.07 26.39 -1.71
N ARG A 92 36.06 26.97 -1.04
CA ARG A 92 36.21 28.20 -0.25
C ARG A 92 37.08 28.01 1.00
N LEU A 93 37.08 26.80 1.54
CA LEU A 93 37.86 26.41 2.71
C LEU A 93 39.25 25.86 2.36
N ARG A 94 39.62 25.76 1.07
CA ARG A 94 41.03 25.55 0.72
C ARG A 94 41.76 26.84 1.11
N PRO A 95 42.64 26.82 2.12
CA PRO A 95 43.60 27.90 2.27
C PRO A 95 44.35 27.97 0.95
N GLY A 96 44.71 29.18 0.51
CA GLY A 96 45.70 29.29 -0.55
C GLY A 96 46.87 28.38 -0.20
N ASP A 97 47.44 27.74 -1.21
CA ASP A 97 48.84 27.35 -1.14
C ASP A 97 49.63 28.66 -0.88
N GLU A 98 49.66 29.12 0.37
CA GLU A 98 50.51 30.21 0.85
C GLU A 98 51.88 29.57 1.09
N ASP A 99 52.69 29.66 0.05
CA ASP A 99 54.14 29.92 0.06
C ASP A 99 55.01 29.10 1.05
N GLU A 100 55.65 28.04 0.53
CA GLU A 100 57.13 27.83 0.44
C GLU A 100 57.51 26.41 0.00
#